data_AF-A0A1I5USM4-F1
#
_entry.id   AF-A0A1I5USM4-F1
#
_cell.length_a   1.000
_cell.length_b   1.000
_cell.length_c   1.000
_cell.angle_alpha   90.00
_cell.angle_beta   90.00
_cell.angle_gamma   90.00
#
_symmetry.space_group_name_H-M   'P 1'
#
loop_
_entity.id
_entity.type
_entity.pdbx_description
1 polymer ?
#
loop_
_entity_poly.entity_id
_entity_poly.type
_entity_poly.pdbx_seq_one_letter_code
_entity_poly.pdbx_strand_id
1 'polypeptide(L)' 'MPMPDKTKLWIGLFLCLILIGGCKTVKPYQRIYLNDSEMQIGNTSARNFENYVQSIREGATMPGGAKSSGGCGCN' A
#
# COMPACT_ATOMS: atom_id res chain seq x y z
N MET A 1 -34.90 17.07 2.89
CA MET A 1 -33.56 16.56 2.51
C MET A 1 -32.80 17.70 1.87
N PRO A 2 -31.75 18.26 2.52
CA PRO A 2 -31.00 19.35 1.92
C PRO A 2 -30.20 18.80 0.73
N MET A 3 -30.38 19.40 -0.45
CA MET A 3 -29.60 19.07 -1.63
C MET A 3 -28.15 19.56 -1.42
N PRO A 4 -27.13 18.78 -1.79
CA PRO A 4 -25.74 19.20 -1.64
C PRO A 4 -25.47 20.44 -2.49
N ASP A 5 -24.81 21.45 -1.89
CA ASP A 5 -24.37 22.65 -2.60
C ASP A 5 -23.54 22.25 -3.83
N LYS A 6 -23.81 22.87 -4.99
CA LYS A 6 -23.15 22.54 -6.26
C LYS A 6 -21.62 22.56 -6.13
N THR A 7 -21.07 23.48 -5.35
CA THR A 7 -19.64 23.57 -5.04
C THR A 7 -19.11 22.34 -4.31
N LYS A 8 -19.85 21.79 -3.33
CA LYS A 8 -19.47 20.55 -2.62
C LYS A 8 -19.52 19.33 -3.55
N LEU A 9 -20.46 19.31 -4.50
CA LEU A 9 -20.58 18.25 -5.49
C LEU A 9 -19.40 18.24 -6.49
N TRP A 10 -18.94 19.41 -6.93
CA TRP A 10 -17.75 19.54 -7.78
C TRP A 10 -16.45 19.15 -7.06
N ILE A 11 -16.30 19.51 -5.78
CA ILE A 11 -15.15 19.10 -4.96
C ILE A 11 -15.11 17.57 -4.82
N GLY A 12 -16.26 16.94 -4.53
CA GLY A 12 -16.35 15.48 -4.44
C GLY A 12 -16.03 14.79 -5.76
N LEU A 13 -16.49 15.33 -6.89
CA LEU A 13 -16.19 14.79 -8.22
C LEU A 13 -14.69 14.88 -8.54
N PHE A 14 -14.05 16.01 -8.25
CA PHE A 14 -12.62 16.21 -8.48
C PHE A 14 -11.78 15.23 -7.66
N LEU A 15 -12.12 15.05 -6.37
CA LEU A 15 -11.46 14.08 -5.49
C LEU A 15 -11.59 12.64 -6.03
N CYS A 16 -12.79 12.27 -6.49
CA CYS A 16 -13.05 10.94 -7.05
C CYS A 16 -12.20 10.67 -8.30
N LEU A 17 -12.00 11.68 -9.16
CA LEU A 17 -11.20 11.56 -10.38
C LEU A 17 -9.73 11.25 -10.09
N ILE A 18 -9.17 11.81 -9.01
CA ILE A 18 -7.77 11.59 -8.61
C ILE A 18 -7.55 10.14 -8.15
N LEU A 19 -8.54 9.55 -7.46
CA LEU A 19 -8.42 8.21 -6.88
C LEU A 19 -8.37 7.09 -7.92
N ILE A 20 -8.88 7.31 -9.14
CA ILE A 20 -9.01 6.26 -10.17
C ILE A 20 -7.71 6.14 -11.02
N GLY A 21 -6.79 7.10 -10.94
CA GLY A 21 -5.59 7.17 -11.80
C GLY A 21 -4.49 6.14 -11.54
N GLY A 22 -4.60 5.31 -10.49
CA GLY A 22 -3.53 4.40 -10.05
C GLY A 22 -3.46 3.05 -10.78
N CYS A 23 -4.49 2.65 -11.53
CA CYS A 23 -4.51 1.32 -12.15
C CYS A 23 -3.78 1.31 -13.51
N LYS A 24 -2.70 0.53 -13.61
CA LYS A 24 -1.94 0.34 -14.85
C LYS A 24 -1.92 -1.14 -15.24
N THR A 25 -2.18 -1.42 -16.51
CA THR A 25 -2.10 -2.78 -17.05
C THR A 25 -0.63 -3.19 -17.20
N VAL A 26 -0.26 -4.30 -16.57
CA VAL A 26 1.09 -4.88 -16.71
C VAL A 26 1.16 -5.75 -17.96
N LYS A 27 2.24 -5.63 -18.71
CA LYS A 27 2.47 -6.42 -19.93
C LYS A 27 2.63 -7.91 -19.56
N PRO A 28 2.14 -8.85 -20.37
CA PRO A 28 2.10 -10.27 -20.01
C PRO A 28 3.47 -10.85 -19.66
N TYR A 29 4.53 -10.45 -20.37
CA TYR A 29 5.90 -10.89 -20.09
C TYR A 29 6.50 -10.34 -18.79
N GLN A 30 5.99 -9.22 -18.27
CA GLN A 30 6.44 -8.68 -16.97
C GLN A 30 5.83 -9.44 -15.79
N ARG A 31 4.78 -10.23 -16.03
CA ARG A 31 4.11 -10.98 -14.96
C ARG A 31 4.98 -12.09 -14.38
N ILE A 32 6.02 -12.54 -15.08
CA ILE A 32 6.96 -13.53 -14.56
C ILE A 32 7.74 -12.98 -13.36
N TYR A 33 8.18 -11.72 -13.42
CA TYR A 33 8.88 -11.06 -12.32
C TYR A 33 7.97 -10.81 -11.13
N LEU A 34 6.73 -10.38 -11.38
CA LEU A 34 5.74 -10.17 -10.31
C LEU A 34 5.32 -11.46 -9.61
N ASN A 35 5.43 -12.60 -10.29
CA ASN A 35 5.12 -13.91 -9.73
C ASN A 35 6.37 -14.60 -9.17
N ASP A 36 7.51 -13.90 -9.10
CA ASP A 36 8.69 -14.44 -8.45
C ASP A 36 8.41 -14.69 -6.97
N SER A 37 8.86 -15.83 -6.47
CA SER A 37 8.80 -16.22 -5.07
C SER A 37 9.33 -15.15 -4.11
N GLU A 38 10.31 -14.34 -4.52
CA GLU A 38 10.84 -13.23 -3.72
C GLU A 38 9.90 -12.01 -3.66
N MET A 39 9.09 -11.81 -4.70
CA MET A 39 8.15 -10.69 -4.83
C MET A 39 6.76 -11.00 -4.27
N GLN A 40 6.49 -12.26 -3.93
CA GLN A 40 5.24 -12.65 -3.27
C GLN A 40 5.17 -12.03 -1.87
N ILE A 41 4.02 -11.45 -1.54
CA ILE A 41 3.76 -10.88 -0.22
C ILE A 41 3.59 -12.05 0.76
N GLY A 42 4.69 -12.40 1.43
CA GLY A 42 4.76 -13.51 2.37
C GLY A 42 5.99 -13.43 3.26
N ASN A 43 5.87 -14.00 4.46
CA ASN A 43 6.93 -13.97 5.46
C ASN A 43 7.68 -15.30 5.47
N THR A 44 8.88 -15.32 4.91
CA THR A 44 9.86 -16.39 5.19
C THR A 44 10.61 -16.06 6.49
N SER A 45 11.22 -17.06 7.13
CA SER A 45 12.02 -16.85 8.35
C SER A 45 13.19 -15.87 8.12
N ALA A 46 13.85 -15.95 6.96
CA ALA A 46 14.90 -15.02 6.56
C ALA A 46 14.37 -13.58 6.41
N ARG A 47 13.23 -13.42 5.72
CA ARG A 47 12.59 -12.11 5.53
C ARG A 47 12.13 -11.49 6.84
N ASN A 48 11.64 -12.30 7.78
CA ASN A 48 11.28 -11.83 9.13
C ASN A 48 12.47 -11.22 9.87
N PHE A 49 13.65 -11.83 9.76
CA PHE A 49 14.86 -11.30 10.38
C PHE A 49 15.32 -9.99 9.72
N GLU A 50 15.36 -9.94 8.39
CA GLU A 50 15.70 -8.71 7.65
C GLU A 50 14.74 -7.57 8.00
N ASN A 51 13.44 -7.85 8.00
CA ASN A 51 12.41 -6.89 8.36
C ASN A 51 12.55 -6.41 9.81
N TYR A 52 12.93 -7.30 10.73
CA TYR A 52 13.22 -6.91 12.11
C TYR A 52 14.43 -5.97 12.19
N VAL A 53 15.49 -6.23 11.43
CA VAL A 53 16.64 -5.32 11.36
C VAL A 53 16.23 -3.96 10.78
N GLN A 54 15.41 -3.94 9.73
CA GLN A 54 14.91 -2.71 9.10
C GLN A 54 13.95 -1.94 10.02
N SER A 55 13.09 -2.63 10.78
CA SER A 55 12.18 -1.96 11.72
C SER A 55 12.95 -1.30 12.86
N ILE A 56 13.99 -1.96 13.39
CA ILE A 56 14.83 -1.39 14.43
C ILE A 56 15.69 -0.21 13.92
N ARG A 57 16.15 -0.25 12.66
CA ARG A 57 17.00 0.80 12.09
C ARG A 57 16.23 2.00 11.54
N GLU A 58 15.13 1.76 10.84
CA GLU A 58 14.44 2.75 10.01
C GLU A 58 12.99 2.98 10.46
N GLY A 59 12.49 2.25 11.45
CA GLY A 59 11.08 2.29 11.85
C GLY A 59 10.14 1.79 10.74
N ALA A 60 10.66 0.99 9.81
CA ALA A 60 9.91 0.52 8.65
C ALA A 60 8.69 -0.32 9.06
N THR A 61 7.53 -0.02 8.48
CA THR A 61 6.29 -0.79 8.67
C THR A 61 5.99 -1.57 7.40
N MET A 62 5.80 -2.89 7.53
CA MET A 62 5.57 -3.76 6.38
C MET A 62 4.10 -3.75 5.92
N PRO A 63 3.83 -3.76 4.60
CA PRO A 63 2.49 -4.01 4.07
C PRO A 63 1.99 -5.41 4.46
N GLY A 64 0.85 -5.50 5.15
CA GLY A 64 0.16 -6.77 5.45
C GLY A 64 0.68 -7.58 6.65
N GLY A 65 1.69 -7.11 7.39
CA GLY A 65 2.16 -7.76 8.62
C GLY A 65 1.51 -7.20 9.89
N ALA A 66 1.19 -8.05 10.86
CA ALA A 66 0.84 -7.59 12.21
C ALA A 66 2.02 -6.79 12.78
N LYS A 67 1.77 -5.53 13.16
CA LYS A 67 2.78 -4.60 13.70
C LYS A 67 3.42 -5.23 14.94
N SER A 68 4.60 -5.84 14.81
CA SER A 68 5.25 -6.52 15.94
C SER A 68 6.29 -5.64 16.66
N SER A 69 6.83 -4.58 16.04
CA SER A 69 7.74 -3.66 16.74
C SER A 69 7.87 -2.29 16.05
N GLY A 70 7.55 -1.23 16.80
CA GLY A 70 8.25 0.05 16.79
C GLY A 70 8.32 0.85 15.48
N GLY A 71 7.17 1.36 15.01
CA GLY A 71 7.08 2.57 14.18
C GLY A 71 5.86 3.35 14.67
N CYS A 72 5.84 4.69 14.58
CA CYS A 72 4.74 5.50 15.08
C CYS A 72 3.42 5.02 14.45
N GLY A 73 2.70 4.18 15.20
CA GLY A 73 1.44 3.61 14.83
C GLY A 73 0.40 4.71 14.94
N CYS A 74 0.41 5.61 13.97
CA CYS A 74 -0.76 6.44 13.71
C CYS A 74 -1.82 5.49 13.16
N ASN A 75 -2.72 5.07 14.06
CA ASN A 75 -4.09 4.72 13.70
C ASN A 75 -4.76 5.99 13.13
#